data_AF-A0A537JCS9-F1
#
_entry.id   AF-A0A537JCS9-F1
#
_cell.length_a   1.000
_cell.length_b   1.000
_cell.length_c   1.000
_cell.angle_alpha   90.00
_cell.angle_beta   90.00
_cell.angle_gamma   90.00
#
_symmetry.space_group_name_H-M   'P 1'
#
loop_
_entity.id
_entity.type
_entity.pdbx_description
1 polymer ?
#
loop_
_entity_poly.entity_id
_entity_poly.type
_entity_poly.pdbx_seq_one_letter_code
_entity_poly.pdbx_strand_id
1 'polypeptide(L)'
;MHRIGLAHIELGAAYRESGHHDSALTQLHRAEHIFELLDSLRLLAQARNSIGITLLEQGKPDEALIQLRSSLHIKETIGDDPGRARSLTEIGRAFIAKGVFEEAEQALDAAEKLTKKFRDTTEGARITVVRARLHRDSGRPAEAVKYYKEAIDAFDRLGMRNDLATACNELGDVLIGQKRASEAAPYLARALRSLKPFQGARYTDTVKAPAPASKDRPRRKP
;
A
#
# COMPACT_ATOMS: atom_id res chain seq x y z
N MET A 1 3.21 -19.60 22.61
CA MET A 1 3.70 -18.21 22.63
C MET A 1 4.04 -17.69 21.24
N HIS A 2 4.99 -18.27 20.50
CA HIS A 2 5.36 -17.79 19.15
C HIS A 2 4.17 -17.60 18.18
N ARG A 3 3.34 -18.64 17.99
CA ARG A 3 2.13 -18.56 17.13
C ARG A 3 1.10 -17.53 17.61
N ILE A 4 1.04 -17.27 18.92
CA ILE A 4 0.12 -16.29 19.51
C ILE A 4 0.57 -14.88 19.14
N GLY A 5 1.88 -14.60 19.25
CA GLY A 5 2.45 -13.32 18.80
C GLY A 5 2.21 -13.06 17.30
N LEU A 6 2.39 -14.07 16.46
CA LEU A 6 2.10 -13.96 15.02
C LEU A 6 0.61 -13.70 14.74
N ALA A 7 -0.29 -14.39 15.44
CA ALA A 7 -1.72 -14.15 15.31
C ALA A 7 -2.11 -12.71 15.70
N HIS A 8 -1.44 -12.14 16.71
CA HIS A 8 -1.63 -10.72 17.05
C HIS A 8 -1.12 -9.77 15.95
N ILE A 9 -0.03 -10.09 15.24
CA ILE A 9 0.41 -9.33 14.05
C ILE A 9 -0.68 -9.37 12.97
N GLU A 10 -1.18 -10.55 12.64
CA GLU A 10 -2.19 -10.72 11.58
C GLU A 10 -3.50 -10.00 11.93
N LEU A 11 -3.96 -10.13 13.17
CA LEU A 11 -5.15 -9.41 13.64
C LEU A 11 -4.92 -7.89 13.66
N GLY A 12 -3.73 -7.44 14.05
CA GLY A 12 -3.34 -6.05 13.99
C GLY A 12 -3.36 -5.50 12.56
N ALA A 13 -2.84 -6.26 11.59
CA ALA A 13 -2.89 -5.90 10.18
C ALA A 13 -4.33 -5.81 9.66
N ALA A 14 -5.20 -6.75 10.02
CA ALA A 14 -6.61 -6.73 9.63
C ALA A 14 -7.36 -5.51 10.20
N TYR A 15 -7.13 -5.16 11.47
CA TYR A 15 -7.70 -3.95 12.05
C TYR A 15 -7.18 -2.69 11.37
N ARG A 16 -5.88 -2.65 11.04
CA ARG A 16 -5.25 -1.53 10.33
C ARG A 16 -5.88 -1.32 8.95
N GLU A 17 -6.00 -2.39 8.16
CA GLU A 17 -6.65 -2.36 6.84
C GLU A 17 -8.12 -1.91 6.91
N SER A 18 -8.78 -2.18 8.04
CA SER A 18 -10.16 -1.74 8.31
C SER A 18 -10.24 -0.33 8.92
N GLY A 19 -9.13 0.41 9.02
CA GLY A 19 -9.07 1.77 9.60
C GLY A 19 -9.15 1.84 11.13
N HIS A 20 -9.18 0.71 11.83
CA HIS A 20 -9.27 0.65 13.29
C HIS A 20 -7.88 0.72 13.93
N HIS A 21 -7.19 1.85 13.77
CA HIS A 21 -5.77 2.01 14.13
C HIS A 21 -5.48 1.72 15.62
N ASP A 22 -6.32 2.18 16.55
CA ASP A 22 -6.10 1.93 17.99
C ASP A 22 -6.23 0.45 18.35
N SER A 23 -7.16 -0.26 17.70
CA SER A 23 -7.31 -1.71 17.86
C SER A 23 -6.12 -2.44 17.27
N ALA A 24 -5.62 -1.98 16.11
CA ALA A 24 -4.41 -2.51 15.50
C ALA A 24 -3.19 -2.37 16.42
N LEU A 25 -2.95 -1.16 16.94
CA LEU A 25 -1.85 -0.89 17.89
C LEU A 25 -1.94 -1.75 19.14
N THR A 26 -3.14 -1.93 19.69
CA THR A 26 -3.37 -2.80 20.85
C THR A 26 -2.90 -4.24 20.57
N GLN A 27 -3.23 -4.81 19.42
CA GLN A 27 -2.78 -6.15 19.08
C GLN A 27 -1.27 -6.20 18.79
N LEU A 28 -0.74 -5.20 18.10
CA LEU A 28 0.67 -5.15 17.74
C LEU A 28 1.58 -5.00 18.97
N HIS A 29 1.19 -4.23 19.99
CA HIS A 29 1.93 -4.16 21.26
C HIS A 29 1.88 -5.46 22.06
N ARG A 30 0.76 -6.21 22.00
CA ARG A 30 0.72 -7.57 22.56
C ARG A 30 1.70 -8.50 21.84
N ALA A 31 1.79 -8.41 20.52
CA ALA A 31 2.77 -9.17 19.74
C ALA A 31 4.21 -8.79 20.12
N GLU A 32 4.51 -7.49 20.18
CA GLU A 32 5.79 -6.95 20.61
C GLU A 32 6.22 -7.51 21.97
N HIS A 33 5.36 -7.40 22.99
CA HIS A 33 5.63 -7.91 24.32
C HIS A 33 5.90 -9.42 24.33
N ILE A 34 5.12 -10.21 23.56
CA ILE A 34 5.36 -11.65 23.42
C ILE A 34 6.73 -11.93 22.80
N PHE A 35 7.13 -11.17 21.77
CA PHE A 35 8.41 -11.39 21.10
C PHE A 35 9.62 -10.93 21.92
N GLU A 36 9.45 -9.93 22.78
CA GLU A 36 10.44 -9.57 23.81
C GLU A 36 10.65 -10.72 24.80
N LEU A 37 9.56 -11.31 25.32
CA LEU A 37 9.64 -12.46 26.23
C LEU A 37 10.25 -13.73 25.59
N LEU A 38 10.23 -13.81 24.25
CA LEU A 38 10.80 -14.92 23.49
C LEU A 38 12.22 -14.62 22.97
N ASP A 39 12.79 -13.46 23.28
CA ASP A 39 14.08 -12.97 22.77
C ASP A 39 14.20 -13.05 21.24
N SER A 40 13.07 -12.94 20.54
CA SER A 40 12.99 -13.14 19.11
C SER A 40 13.15 -11.81 18.36
N LEU A 41 14.40 -11.35 18.25
CA LEU A 41 14.75 -10.07 17.60
C LEU A 41 14.11 -9.87 16.23
N ARG A 42 14.10 -10.89 15.37
CA ARG A 42 13.49 -10.81 14.03
C ARG A 42 12.00 -10.46 14.07
N LEU A 43 11.25 -11.11 14.96
CA LEU A 43 9.81 -10.89 15.10
C LEU A 43 9.51 -9.59 15.84
N LEU A 44 10.35 -9.23 16.81
CA LEU A 44 10.28 -7.94 17.49
C LEU A 44 10.43 -6.79 16.48
N ALA A 45 11.41 -6.87 15.59
CA ALA A 45 11.57 -5.88 14.51
C ALA A 45 10.37 -5.85 13.56
N GLN A 46 9.76 -7.00 13.26
CA GLN A 46 8.56 -7.06 12.43
C GLN A 46 7.35 -6.40 13.11
N ALA A 47 7.15 -6.65 14.41
CA ALA A 47 6.10 -6.01 15.20
C ALA A 47 6.29 -4.49 15.24
N ARG A 48 7.48 -4.01 15.59
CA ARG A 48 7.82 -2.57 15.61
C ARG A 48 7.65 -1.90 14.26
N ASN A 49 8.04 -2.56 13.16
CA ASN A 49 7.79 -2.04 11.81
C ASN A 49 6.29 -1.89 11.53
N SER A 50 5.49 -2.87 11.97
CA SER A 50 4.03 -2.86 11.78
C SER A 50 3.36 -1.79 12.63
N ILE A 51 3.83 -1.55 13.86
CA ILE A 51 3.40 -0.45 14.73
C ILE A 51 3.71 0.89 14.04
N GLY A 52 4.93 1.05 13.53
CA GLY A 52 5.34 2.25 12.80
C GLY A 52 4.45 2.55 11.59
N ILE A 53 4.13 1.55 10.78
CA ILE A 53 3.18 1.70 9.65
C ILE A 53 1.80 2.16 10.15
N THR A 54 1.26 1.52 11.18
CA THR A 54 -0.06 1.85 11.74
C THR A 54 -0.09 3.29 12.27
N LEU A 55 0.98 3.74 12.94
CA LEU A 55 1.10 5.12 13.44
C LEU A 55 1.16 6.13 12.29
N LEU A 56 1.81 5.80 11.18
CA LEU A 56 1.79 6.67 9.99
C LEU A 56 0.40 6.82 9.40
N GLU A 57 -0.35 5.73 9.29
CA GLU A 57 -1.73 5.77 8.80
C GLU A 57 -2.65 6.52 9.77
N GLN A 58 -2.33 6.51 11.08
CA GLN A 58 -3.01 7.32 12.10
C GLN A 58 -2.57 8.80 12.09
N GLY A 59 -1.64 9.21 11.22
CA GLY A 59 -1.15 10.60 11.16
C GLY A 59 -0.18 10.97 12.29
N LYS A 60 0.52 10.01 12.89
CA LYS A 60 1.50 10.18 13.98
C LYS A 60 2.93 9.86 13.52
N PRO A 61 3.53 10.69 12.64
CA PRO A 61 4.82 10.36 12.03
C PRO A 61 6.00 10.38 13.01
N ASP A 62 5.95 11.19 14.08
CA ASP A 62 7.01 11.22 15.09
C ASP A 62 7.07 9.92 15.90
N GLU A 63 5.91 9.44 16.37
CA GLU A 63 5.82 8.16 17.07
C GLU A 63 6.20 6.99 16.12
N ALA A 64 5.79 7.08 14.84
CA ALA A 64 6.18 6.09 13.85
C ALA A 64 7.70 6.01 13.66
N LEU A 65 8.39 7.15 13.57
CA LEU A 65 9.85 7.20 13.39
C LEU A 65 10.58 6.49 14.53
N ILE A 66 10.11 6.60 15.78
CA ILE A 66 10.69 5.89 16.93
C ILE A 66 10.64 4.37 16.69
N GLN A 67 9.46 3.86 16.32
CA GLN A 67 9.23 2.43 16.11
C GLN A 67 9.98 1.90 14.89
N LEU A 68 9.99 2.65 13.78
CA LEU A 68 10.68 2.28 12.56
C LEU A 68 12.19 2.29 12.72
N ARG A 69 12.77 3.27 13.42
CA ARG A 69 14.21 3.31 13.74
C ARG A 69 14.61 2.16 14.66
N SER A 70 13.78 1.83 15.63
CA SER A 70 13.99 0.67 16.50
C SER A 70 13.98 -0.65 15.71
N SER A 71 13.02 -0.83 14.80
CA SER A 71 13.00 -1.95 13.85
C SER A 71 14.26 -1.99 12.97
N LEU A 72 14.64 -0.85 12.39
CA LEU A 72 15.83 -0.73 11.52
C LEU A 72 17.10 -1.14 12.27
N HIS A 73 17.28 -0.64 13.49
CA HIS A 73 18.44 -0.98 14.32
C HIS A 73 18.52 -2.47 14.63
N ILE A 74 17.40 -3.10 15.00
CA ILE A 74 17.38 -4.56 15.24
C ILE A 74 17.74 -5.33 13.96
N LYS A 75 17.17 -4.93 12.81
CA LYS A 75 17.42 -5.58 11.52
C LYS A 75 18.87 -5.43 11.08
N GLU A 76 19.50 -4.31 11.39
CA GLU A 76 20.94 -4.11 11.21
C GLU A 76 21.75 -5.08 12.08
N THR A 77 21.43 -5.18 13.38
CA THR A 77 22.10 -6.09 14.32
C THR A 77 22.02 -7.55 13.88
N ILE A 78 20.89 -7.99 13.32
CA ILE A 78 20.70 -9.40 12.87
C ILE A 78 21.05 -9.62 11.39
N GLY A 79 21.53 -8.61 10.67
CA GLY A 79 21.89 -8.72 9.26
C GLY A 79 20.72 -8.93 8.28
N ASP A 80 19.51 -8.48 8.63
CA ASP A 80 18.32 -8.55 7.77
C ASP A 80 18.26 -7.37 6.79
N ASP A 81 19.12 -7.39 5.77
CA ASP A 81 19.19 -6.33 4.74
C ASP A 81 17.85 -6.08 4.01
N PRO A 82 17.07 -7.10 3.59
CA PRO A 82 15.73 -6.88 3.03
C PRO A 82 14.76 -6.23 4.02
N GLY A 83 14.85 -6.57 5.31
CA GLY A 83 14.11 -5.89 6.37
C GLY A 83 14.53 -4.43 6.55
N ARG A 84 15.83 -4.13 6.47
CA ARG A 84 16.39 -2.77 6.58
C ARG A 84 15.87 -1.89 5.44
N ALA A 85 15.88 -2.39 4.21
CA ALA A 85 15.34 -1.68 3.05
C ALA A 85 13.88 -1.28 3.27
N ARG A 86 13.03 -2.23 3.70
CA ARG A 86 11.62 -1.94 4.04
C ARG A 86 11.48 -0.89 5.13
N SER A 87 12.24 -0.99 6.23
CA SER A 87 12.17 0.01 7.30
C SER A 87 12.64 1.39 6.83
N LEU A 88 13.62 1.48 5.94
CA LEU A 88 14.07 2.74 5.36
C LEU A 88 13.03 3.36 4.42
N THR A 89 12.35 2.56 3.59
CA THR A 89 11.21 3.01 2.77
C THR A 89 10.13 3.64 3.66
N GLU A 90 9.81 2.99 4.78
CA GLU A 90 8.82 3.45 5.77
C GLU A 90 9.27 4.73 6.49
N ILE A 91 10.55 4.84 6.84
CA ILE A 91 11.14 6.07 7.41
C ILE A 91 11.06 7.22 6.41
N GLY A 92 11.34 6.96 5.13
CA GLY A 92 11.18 7.94 4.06
C GLY A 92 9.74 8.45 3.98
N ARG A 93 8.76 7.54 4.05
CA ARG A 93 7.34 7.93 4.12
C ARG A 93 7.00 8.76 5.35
N ALA A 94 7.57 8.44 6.50
CA ALA A 94 7.39 9.20 7.73
C ALA A 94 7.92 10.64 7.60
N PHE A 95 9.10 10.82 6.99
CA PHE A 95 9.67 12.13 6.75
C PHE A 95 8.88 12.96 5.73
N ILE A 96 8.35 12.33 4.67
CA ILE A 96 7.40 12.97 3.74
C ILE A 96 6.18 13.51 4.50
N ALA A 97 5.58 12.70 5.37
CA ALA A 97 4.42 13.11 6.17
C ALA A 97 4.73 14.28 7.11
N LYS A 98 6.00 14.48 7.49
CA LYS A 98 6.47 15.63 8.28
C LYS A 98 6.83 16.86 7.44
N GLY A 99 6.85 16.75 6.11
CA GLY A 99 7.35 17.80 5.22
C GLY A 99 8.88 17.97 5.24
N VAL A 100 9.60 16.96 5.75
CA VAL A 100 11.07 16.97 5.89
C VAL A 100 11.66 16.18 4.72
N PHE A 101 11.80 16.84 3.58
CA PHE A 101 12.00 16.15 2.30
C PHE A 101 13.44 15.68 2.05
N GLU A 102 14.44 16.37 2.59
CA GLU A 102 15.84 15.98 2.47
C GLU A 102 16.12 14.64 3.18
N GLU A 103 15.65 14.48 4.42
CA GLU A 103 15.78 13.24 5.18
C GLU A 103 14.97 12.09 4.58
N ALA A 104 13.83 12.41 3.93
CA ALA A 104 13.09 11.42 3.16
C ALA A 104 13.91 10.89 1.98
N GLU A 105 14.52 11.77 1.18
CA GLU A 105 15.38 11.36 0.05
C GLU A 105 16.56 10.51 0.52
N GLN A 106 17.23 10.91 1.62
CA GLN A 106 18.35 10.14 2.18
C GLN A 106 17.93 8.72 2.61
N ALA A 107 16.75 8.57 3.23
CA ALA A 107 16.23 7.27 3.61
C ALA A 107 15.89 6.41 2.38
N LEU A 108 15.30 7.00 1.34
CA LEU A 108 14.96 6.29 0.10
C LEU A 108 16.21 5.89 -0.70
N ASP A 109 17.24 6.74 -0.75
CA ASP A 109 18.53 6.41 -1.34
C ASP A 109 19.20 5.22 -0.63
N ALA A 110 19.15 5.20 0.70
CA ALA A 110 19.68 4.10 1.49
C ALA A 110 18.90 2.80 1.23
N ALA A 111 17.56 2.87 1.16
CA ALA A 111 16.71 1.73 0.83
C ALA A 111 17.04 1.18 -0.57
N GLU A 112 17.18 2.06 -1.56
CA GLU A 112 17.45 1.68 -2.95
C GLU A 112 18.82 1.03 -3.14
N LYS A 113 19.85 1.52 -2.42
CA LYS A 113 21.18 0.88 -2.41
C LYS A 113 21.08 -0.57 -1.92
N LEU A 114 20.28 -0.83 -0.88
CA LEU A 114 20.05 -2.17 -0.37
C LEU A 114 19.26 -3.03 -1.37
N THR A 115 18.15 -2.54 -1.93
CA THR A 115 17.36 -3.33 -2.89
C THR A 115 18.14 -3.67 -4.15
N LYS A 116 18.99 -2.76 -4.65
CA LYS A 116 19.91 -3.04 -5.78
C LYS A 116 20.92 -4.14 -5.46
N LYS A 117 21.51 -4.14 -4.25
CA LYS A 117 22.46 -5.16 -3.80
C LYS A 117 21.86 -6.57 -3.85
N PHE A 118 20.58 -6.71 -3.50
CA PHE A 118 19.88 -8.01 -3.45
C PHE A 118 18.92 -8.27 -4.62
N ARG A 119 18.85 -7.34 -5.58
CA ARG A 119 17.95 -7.40 -6.74
C ARG A 119 16.48 -7.58 -6.34
N ASP A 120 16.06 -6.93 -5.25
CA ASP A 120 14.66 -6.93 -4.83
C ASP A 120 13.86 -5.93 -5.68
N THR A 121 13.30 -6.43 -6.77
CA THR A 121 12.51 -5.63 -7.71
C THR A 121 11.17 -5.19 -7.13
N THR A 122 10.62 -5.96 -6.19
CA THR A 122 9.33 -5.64 -5.56
C THR A 122 9.47 -4.45 -4.62
N GLU A 123 10.46 -4.48 -3.74
CA GLU A 123 10.72 -3.33 -2.85
C GLU A 123 11.25 -2.13 -3.64
N GLY A 124 12.04 -2.36 -4.70
CA GLY A 124 12.44 -1.32 -5.64
C GLY A 124 11.23 -0.54 -6.20
N ALA A 125 10.20 -1.23 -6.68
CA ALA A 125 8.98 -0.60 -7.20
C ALA A 125 8.22 0.20 -6.11
N ARG A 126 8.20 -0.28 -4.86
CA ARG A 126 7.60 0.45 -3.73
C ARG A 126 8.36 1.71 -3.38
N ILE A 127 9.69 1.67 -3.39
CA ILE A 127 10.54 2.86 -3.21
C ILE A 127 10.21 3.90 -4.29
N THR A 128 10.03 3.48 -5.55
CA THR A 128 9.65 4.37 -6.65
C THR A 128 8.30 5.08 -6.40
N VAL A 129 7.30 4.39 -5.82
CA VAL A 129 6.05 5.04 -5.40
C VAL A 129 6.28 6.08 -4.31
N VAL A 130 7.09 5.76 -3.30
CA VAL A 130 7.36 6.70 -2.21
C VAL A 130 8.15 7.92 -2.71
N ARG A 131 9.07 7.76 -3.67
CA ARG A 131 9.71 8.89 -4.40
C ARG A 131 8.68 9.72 -5.16
N ALA A 132 7.71 9.08 -5.82
CA ALA A 132 6.64 9.81 -6.50
C ALA A 132 5.83 10.69 -5.52
N ARG A 133 5.52 10.17 -4.33
CA ARG A 133 4.87 10.93 -3.24
C ARG A 133 5.75 12.08 -2.74
N LEU A 134 7.04 11.83 -2.53
CA LEU A 134 8.01 12.85 -2.14
C LEU A 134 8.01 14.02 -3.12
N HIS A 135 8.12 13.74 -4.41
CA HIS A 135 8.11 14.78 -5.44
C HIS A 135 6.77 15.51 -5.53
N ARG A 136 5.64 14.80 -5.36
CA ARG A 136 4.32 15.43 -5.31
C ARG A 136 4.25 16.43 -4.15
N ASP A 137 4.61 16.00 -2.95
CA ASP A 137 4.45 16.77 -1.72
C ASP A 137 5.50 17.89 -1.60
N SER A 138 6.66 17.72 -2.24
CA SER A 138 7.69 18.76 -2.36
C SER A 138 7.43 19.78 -3.48
N GLY A 139 6.22 19.84 -4.05
CA GLY A 139 5.86 20.81 -5.10
C GLY A 139 6.43 20.52 -6.49
N ARG A 140 6.85 19.29 -6.77
CA ARG A 140 7.43 18.81 -8.06
C ARG A 140 6.53 17.75 -8.73
N PRO A 141 5.28 18.10 -9.09
CA PRO A 141 4.31 17.12 -9.57
C PRO A 141 4.65 16.55 -10.96
N ALA A 142 5.45 17.23 -11.78
CA ALA A 142 5.89 16.70 -13.07
C ALA A 142 6.85 15.51 -12.91
N GLU A 143 7.75 15.58 -11.93
CA GLU A 143 8.66 14.51 -11.52
C GLU A 143 7.88 13.37 -10.88
N ALA A 144 6.90 13.68 -10.02
CA ALA A 144 6.01 12.68 -9.44
C ALA A 144 5.33 11.82 -10.52
N VAL A 145 4.82 12.44 -11.59
CA VAL A 145 4.20 11.73 -12.72
C VAL A 145 5.17 10.74 -13.38
N LYS A 146 6.46 11.08 -13.51
CA LYS A 146 7.48 10.18 -14.07
C LYS A 146 7.67 8.95 -13.19
N TYR A 147 7.86 9.15 -11.89
CA TYR A 147 8.06 8.06 -10.93
C TYR A 147 6.82 7.17 -10.80
N TYR A 148 5.62 7.73 -10.78
CA TYR A 148 4.40 6.91 -10.76
C TYR A 148 4.29 6.02 -12.00
N LYS A 149 4.59 6.54 -13.20
CA LYS A 149 4.57 5.74 -14.44
C LYS A 149 5.58 4.58 -14.38
N GLU A 150 6.79 4.87 -13.91
CA GLU A 150 7.83 3.86 -13.72
C GLU A 150 7.38 2.76 -12.73
N ALA A 151 6.82 3.15 -11.59
CA ALA A 151 6.30 2.20 -10.60
C ALA A 151 5.14 1.36 -11.14
N ILE A 152 4.22 1.97 -11.91
CA ILE A 152 3.10 1.26 -12.56
C ILE A 152 3.64 0.19 -13.52
N ASP A 153 4.62 0.54 -14.36
CA ASP A 153 5.22 -0.43 -15.30
C ASP A 153 5.96 -1.55 -14.56
N ALA A 154 6.60 -1.24 -13.43
CA ALA A 154 7.25 -2.24 -12.59
C ALA A 154 6.21 -3.20 -11.95
N PHE A 155 5.15 -2.68 -11.34
CA PHE A 155 4.11 -3.51 -10.74
C PHE A 155 3.35 -4.36 -11.76
N ASP A 156 3.18 -3.85 -12.98
CA ASP A 156 2.55 -4.60 -14.08
C ASP A 156 3.38 -5.82 -14.45
N ARG A 157 4.69 -5.63 -14.64
CA ARG A 157 5.64 -6.73 -14.91
C ARG A 157 5.71 -7.74 -13.77
N LEU A 158 5.54 -7.28 -12.53
CA LEU A 158 5.55 -8.12 -11.33
C LEU A 158 4.19 -8.78 -11.03
N GLY A 159 3.12 -8.44 -11.76
CA GLY A 159 1.77 -8.93 -11.50
C GLY A 159 1.15 -8.44 -10.18
N MET A 160 1.68 -7.36 -9.61
CA MET A 160 1.25 -6.80 -8.31
C MET A 160 0.02 -5.91 -8.48
N ARG A 161 -1.15 -6.54 -8.67
CA ARG A 161 -2.40 -5.85 -9.06
C ARG A 161 -2.85 -4.77 -8.07
N ASN A 162 -2.70 -5.00 -6.77
CA ASN A 162 -3.12 -4.06 -5.73
C ASN A 162 -2.21 -2.82 -5.72
N ASP A 163 -0.89 -3.02 -5.68
CA ASP A 163 0.09 -1.91 -5.73
C ASP A 163 -0.04 -1.13 -7.04
N LEU A 164 -0.26 -1.83 -8.17
CA LEU A 164 -0.53 -1.20 -9.47
C LEU A 164 -1.77 -0.32 -9.43
N ALA A 165 -2.86 -0.80 -8.83
CA ALA A 165 -4.09 -0.01 -8.72
C ALA A 165 -3.90 1.24 -7.87
N THR A 166 -3.20 1.10 -6.73
CA THR A 166 -2.86 2.23 -5.86
C THR A 166 -2.01 3.26 -6.59
N ALA A 167 -0.94 2.85 -7.27
CA ALA A 167 -0.08 3.77 -8.03
C ALA A 167 -0.83 4.45 -9.18
N CYS A 168 -1.74 3.74 -9.86
CA CYS A 168 -2.59 4.33 -10.89
C CYS A 168 -3.57 5.38 -10.33
N ASN A 169 -4.16 5.11 -9.15
CA ASN A 169 -5.04 6.07 -8.48
C ASN A 169 -4.28 7.33 -8.07
N GLU A 170 -3.13 7.17 -7.40
CA GLU A 170 -2.32 8.31 -6.95
C GLU A 170 -1.80 9.14 -8.13
N LEU A 171 -1.43 8.52 -9.25
CA LEU A 171 -1.11 9.24 -10.48
C LEU A 171 -2.31 10.00 -11.04
N GLY A 172 -3.49 9.38 -11.04
CA GLY A 172 -4.73 10.01 -11.47
C GLY A 172 -5.01 11.29 -10.68
N ASP A 173 -4.87 11.24 -9.36
CA ASP A 173 -5.06 12.39 -8.46
C ASP A 173 -4.08 13.52 -8.77
N VAL A 174 -2.78 13.20 -8.98
CA VAL A 174 -1.76 14.20 -9.36
C VAL A 174 -2.12 14.87 -10.69
N LEU A 175 -2.55 14.09 -11.69
CA LEU A 175 -2.92 14.61 -13.00
C LEU A 175 -4.18 15.48 -12.94
N ILE A 176 -5.18 15.11 -12.13
CA ILE A 176 -6.38 15.92 -11.89
C ILE A 176 -6.00 17.24 -11.21
N GLY A 177 -5.13 17.21 -10.20
CA GLY A 177 -4.61 18.43 -9.55
C GLY A 177 -3.89 19.38 -10.52
N GLN A 178 -3.28 18.85 -11.58
CA GLN A 178 -2.67 19.61 -12.67
C GLN A 178 -3.67 20.04 -13.77
N LYS A 179 -4.98 19.82 -13.60
CA LYS A 179 -6.03 20.06 -14.61
C LYS A 179 -5.87 19.20 -15.89
N ARG A 180 -5.21 18.05 -15.79
CA ARG A 180 -4.95 17.09 -16.89
C ARG A 180 -5.87 15.87 -16.80
N ALA A 181 -7.17 16.12 -16.63
CA ALA A 181 -8.16 15.06 -16.38
C ALA A 181 -8.27 14.02 -17.52
N SER A 182 -8.09 14.44 -18.78
CA SER A 182 -8.06 13.55 -19.93
C SER A 182 -6.92 12.53 -19.87
N GLU A 183 -5.76 12.94 -19.33
CA GLU A 183 -4.62 12.05 -19.12
C GLU A 183 -4.80 11.14 -17.89
N ALA A 184 -5.56 11.58 -16.88
CA ALA A 184 -5.83 10.82 -15.67
C ALA A 184 -6.77 9.62 -15.91
N ALA A 185 -7.79 9.82 -16.75
CA ALA A 185 -8.84 8.84 -17.04
C ALA A 185 -8.34 7.42 -17.37
N PRO A 186 -7.35 7.20 -18.26
CA PRO A 186 -6.86 5.85 -18.54
C PRO A 186 -6.21 5.16 -17.34
N TYR A 187 -5.53 5.90 -16.45
CA TYR A 187 -4.92 5.33 -15.24
C TYR A 187 -5.98 4.95 -14.22
N LEU A 188 -6.96 5.81 -13.95
CA LEU A 188 -8.08 5.50 -13.06
C LEU A 188 -8.89 4.28 -13.56
N ALA A 189 -9.14 4.21 -14.87
CA ALA A 189 -9.78 3.04 -15.48
C ALA A 189 -8.94 1.76 -15.32
N ARG A 190 -7.59 1.87 -15.41
CA ARG A 190 -6.67 0.75 -15.17
C ARG A 190 -6.68 0.30 -13.72
N ALA A 191 -6.74 1.22 -12.76
CA ALA A 191 -6.87 0.89 -11.34
C ALA A 191 -8.13 0.07 -11.07
N LEU A 192 -9.29 0.51 -11.60
CA LEU A 192 -10.56 -0.20 -11.48
C LEU A 192 -10.50 -1.62 -12.07
N ARG A 193 -9.90 -1.80 -13.24
CA ARG A 193 -9.73 -3.14 -13.84
C ARG A 193 -8.82 -4.03 -13.00
N SER A 194 -7.82 -3.45 -12.35
CA SER A 194 -6.84 -4.20 -11.56
C SER A 194 -7.43 -4.71 -10.25
N LEU A 195 -8.34 -3.93 -9.64
CA LEU A 195 -9.07 -4.28 -8.41
C LEU A 195 -10.29 -5.17 -8.63
N LYS A 196 -10.89 -5.18 -9.83
CA LYS A 196 -11.99 -6.11 -10.12
C LYS A 196 -11.47 -7.55 -10.17
N PRO A 197 -12.07 -8.50 -9.42
CA PRO A 197 -11.77 -9.91 -9.60
C PRO A 197 -12.06 -10.29 -11.07
N PHE A 198 -11.22 -11.15 -11.62
CA PHE A 198 -11.37 -11.67 -12.98
C PHE A 198 -12.72 -12.38 -13.11
N GLN A 199 -13.76 -11.68 -13.57
CA GLN A 199 -15.01 -12.29 -14.03
C GLN A 199 -14.76 -12.91 -15.41
N GLY A 200 -13.90 -13.92 -15.44
CA GLY A 200 -13.58 -14.72 -16.61
C GLY A 200 -13.90 -16.17 -16.35
N ALA A 201 -15.15 -16.45 -15.96
CA ALA A 201 -15.79 -17.74 -16.14
C ALA A 201 -17.24 -17.45 -16.60
N ARG A 202 -17.43 -17.56 -17.92
CA ARG A 202 -18.67 -17.71 -18.69
C ARG A 202 -20.00 -17.46 -17.93
N TYR A 203 -20.69 -16.39 -18.33
CA TYR A 203 -22.12 -16.49 -18.57
C TYR A 203 -22.33 -16.13 -20.04
N THR A 204 -22.21 -17.15 -20.89
CA THR A 204 -22.61 -17.05 -22.30
C THR A 204 -24.10 -16.76 -22.38
N ASP A 205 -24.47 -15.98 -23.38
CA ASP A 205 -25.84 -15.74 -23.84
C ASP A 205 -26.74 -16.97 -23.71
N THR A 206 -27.83 -16.84 -22.95
CA THR A 206 -29.21 -17.17 -23.36
C THR A 206 -30.11 -17.20 -22.12
N VAL A 207 -30.76 -16.10 -21.81
CA VAL A 207 -32.16 -16.16 -21.35
C VAL A 207 -32.92 -15.18 -22.21
N LYS A 208 -33.63 -15.73 -23.20
CA LYS A 208 -34.69 -15.04 -23.93
C LYS A 208 -35.60 -14.36 -22.91
N ALA A 209 -35.69 -13.04 -22.97
CA ALA A 209 -36.79 -12.32 -22.36
C ALA A 209 -38.11 -12.85 -22.95
N PRO A 210 -39.12 -13.23 -22.16
CA PRO A 210 -40.46 -13.37 -22.69
C PRO A 210 -40.99 -11.97 -23.08
N ALA A 211 -41.52 -11.89 -24.30
CA ALA A 211 -42.08 -10.69 -24.89
C ALA A 211 -43.22 -10.10 -24.04
N PRO A 212 -43.47 -8.77 -24.10
CA PRO A 212 -44.59 -8.16 -23.40
C PRO A 212 -45.91 -8.62 -24.04
N ALA A 213 -46.78 -9.25 -23.26
CA ALA A 213 -48.14 -9.55 -23.69
C ALA A 213 -48.91 -8.23 -23.89
N SER A 214 -49.29 -7.99 -25.14
CA SER A 214 -50.12 -6.89 -25.59
C SER A 214 -51.50 -6.92 -24.95
N LYS A 215 -51.99 -5.72 -24.62
CA LYS A 215 -53.38 -5.44 -24.28
C LYS A 215 -54.31 -6.01 -25.36
N ASP A 216 -55.26 -6.84 -24.97
CA ASP A 216 -56.55 -6.89 -25.66
C ASP A 216 -57.68 -7.15 -24.67
N ARG A 217 -58.52 -6.13 -24.49
CA ARG A 217 -59.89 -6.27 -23.97
C ARG A 217 -60.76 -6.76 -25.14
N PRO A 218 -61.82 -7.51 -24.83
CA PRO A 218 -63.11 -6.93 -25.18
C PRO A 218 -64.13 -7.01 -24.05
N ARG A 219 -64.96 -5.96 -24.03
CA ARG A 219 -66.24 -5.87 -23.32
C ARG A 219 -67.18 -6.98 -23.81
N ARG A 220 -68.03 -7.53 -22.93
CA ARG A 220 -69.50 -7.34 -22.99
C ARG A 220 -70.22 -8.05 -21.82
N LYS A 221 -71.11 -7.29 -21.20
CA LYS A 221 -72.26 -7.69 -20.37
C LYS A 221 -73.25 -8.56 -21.18
N PRO A 222 -74.22 -9.27 -20.57
CA PRO A 222 -75.33 -8.68 -19.78
C PRO A 222 -75.10 -8.67 -18.27
#